data_AF-A0A925NHA7-F1
#
_entry.id   AF-A0A925NHA7-F1
#
_cell.length_a   1.000
_cell.length_b   1.000
_cell.length_c   1.000
_cell.angle_alpha   90.00
_cell.angle_beta   90.00
_cell.angle_gamma   90.00
#
_symmetry.space_group_name_H-M   'P 1'
#
loop_
_entity.id
_entity.type
_entity.pdbx_description
1 polymer ?
#
loop_
_entity_poly.entity_id
_entity_poly.type
_entity_poly.pdbx_seq_one_letter_code
_entity_poly.pdbx_strand_id
1 'polypeptide(L)'
;MIALLRQLSWPELRHHPWRNLAALLAVTLGVALAFSVQLINQSALSEFSAAVRSVNGQPDFEIRGQRGGFDEALYERVAGHPQVGWASPVIEIDTYAFDAQGRRIALRVLGIDALAVSPLSPALMPRLAEGADRLALLEPDALFLNVQAQEQLGATKTLRLQTPGGHGQWRVQGSVAASGPPLAVMDLAGAQHAFGWLGRLSRIDVRLAPGADRAAVLQSLALPAGLRAASPDEAAQRVSNVSRAYRVNLTVLALVALFTGAFLVFSILSLSVAKRQPQLALLGVLGLSARGRLALVLAESALLGIVGSALGLALGTALAALALRLLAGDLGGGYFPGVAPSLQFSAGAAWVYGLLGVMAALIGGWLPARAAQRLAPAQALKGLGDAASAPSAHWLGPVLLVAGVLLALLPPVAEIPLAAYLAVACLLFGGIACVPAGVGLLLRGLQPPRHALALLAVERARHQRHTATIAVAGVVASLSLAVALTVMVSSFRESMTQWLDSVLPA
;
A
#
# COMPACT_ATOMS: atom_id res chain seq x y z
N MET A 1 -30.15 -9.94 -25.66
CA MET A 1 -28.70 -9.87 -25.35
C MET A 1 -28.08 -11.25 -25.17
N ILE A 2 -28.60 -12.07 -24.24
CA ILE A 2 -28.07 -13.43 -23.97
C ILE A 2 -28.06 -14.34 -25.22
N ALA A 3 -29.10 -14.26 -26.06
CA ALA A 3 -29.14 -14.99 -27.33
C ALA A 3 -28.03 -14.59 -28.30
N LEU A 4 -27.70 -13.29 -28.39
CA LEU A 4 -26.61 -12.78 -29.24
C LEU A 4 -25.23 -13.21 -28.71
N LEU A 5 -25.02 -13.16 -27.39
CA LEU A 5 -23.79 -13.67 -26.77
C LEU A 5 -23.61 -15.17 -27.02
N ARG A 6 -24.69 -15.95 -26.89
CA ARG A 6 -24.64 -17.40 -27.07
C ARG A 6 -24.50 -17.82 -28.54
N GLN A 7 -25.16 -17.13 -29.47
CA GLN A 7 -25.16 -17.51 -30.88
C GLN A 7 -24.03 -16.87 -31.69
N LEU A 8 -23.47 -15.74 -31.24
CA LEU A 8 -22.46 -15.00 -32.00
C LEU A 8 -21.10 -14.99 -31.31
N SER A 9 -21.04 -14.70 -30.01
CA SER A 9 -19.76 -14.58 -29.29
C SER A 9 -19.16 -15.95 -28.96
N TRP A 10 -19.97 -16.96 -28.65
CA TRP A 10 -19.47 -18.32 -28.35
C TRP A 10 -18.84 -19.03 -29.56
N PRO A 11 -19.42 -19.01 -30.78
CA PRO A 11 -18.76 -19.56 -31.96
C PRO A 11 -17.50 -18.76 -32.35
N GLU A 12 -17.52 -17.44 -32.18
CA GLU A 12 -16.36 -16.57 -32.43
C GLU A 12 -15.18 -16.92 -31.50
N LEU A 13 -15.46 -17.19 -30.23
CA LEU A 13 -14.49 -17.73 -29.26
C LEU A 13 -13.84 -19.03 -29.72
N ARG A 14 -14.60 -19.93 -30.37
CA ARG A 14 -14.07 -21.19 -30.90
C ARG A 14 -13.27 -21.01 -32.19
N HIS A 15 -13.66 -20.08 -33.05
CA HIS A 15 -12.97 -19.87 -34.34
C HIS A 15 -11.71 -18.99 -34.22
N HIS A 16 -11.64 -18.09 -33.23
CA HIS A 16 -10.47 -17.23 -32.99
C HIS A 16 -9.99 -17.33 -31.53
N PRO A 17 -9.60 -18.53 -31.05
CA PRO A 17 -9.31 -18.77 -29.64
C PRO A 17 -8.13 -17.91 -29.16
N TRP A 18 -7.09 -17.75 -29.97
CA TRP A 18 -5.88 -17.01 -29.60
C TRP A 18 -6.13 -15.54 -29.29
N ARG A 19 -7.07 -14.89 -29.99
CA ARG A 19 -7.38 -13.47 -29.74
C ARG A 19 -8.08 -13.28 -28.41
N ASN A 20 -9.10 -14.08 -28.15
CA ASN A 20 -9.88 -13.99 -26.91
C ASN A 20 -9.05 -14.47 -25.71
N LEU A 21 -8.19 -15.47 -25.90
CA LEU A 21 -7.23 -15.91 -24.91
C LEU A 21 -6.18 -14.82 -24.60
N ALA A 22 -5.68 -14.10 -25.61
CA ALA A 22 -4.78 -12.96 -25.39
C ALA A 22 -5.45 -11.82 -24.61
N ALA A 23 -6.70 -11.50 -24.93
CA ALA A 23 -7.47 -10.50 -24.19
C ALA A 23 -7.76 -10.94 -22.73
N LEU A 24 -8.12 -12.21 -22.54
CA LEU A 24 -8.33 -12.77 -21.21
C LEU A 24 -7.02 -12.76 -20.40
N LEU A 25 -5.91 -13.24 -20.98
CA LEU A 25 -4.60 -13.23 -20.33
C LEU A 25 -4.15 -11.82 -19.96
N ALA A 26 -4.42 -10.81 -20.80
CA ALA A 26 -4.12 -9.43 -20.48
C ALA A 26 -4.84 -8.95 -19.22
N VAL A 27 -6.14 -9.21 -19.10
CA VAL A 27 -6.95 -8.89 -17.91
C VAL A 27 -6.43 -9.66 -16.70
N THR A 28 -6.22 -10.96 -16.85
CA THR A 28 -5.70 -11.83 -15.78
C THR A 28 -4.36 -11.35 -15.27
N LEU A 29 -3.38 -11.10 -16.14
CA LEU A 29 -2.04 -10.64 -15.76
C LEU A 29 -2.05 -9.24 -15.16
N GLY A 30 -2.85 -8.31 -15.72
CA GLY A 30 -2.97 -6.96 -15.21
C GLY A 30 -3.52 -6.93 -13.77
N VAL A 31 -4.60 -7.67 -13.50
CA VAL A 31 -5.20 -7.78 -12.16
C VAL A 31 -4.29 -8.57 -11.21
N ALA A 32 -3.70 -9.68 -11.67
CA ALA A 32 -2.80 -10.49 -10.85
C ALA A 32 -1.58 -9.71 -10.37
N LEU A 33 -0.95 -8.94 -11.24
CA LEU A 33 0.22 -8.14 -10.90
C LEU A 33 -0.13 -7.01 -9.94
N ALA A 34 -1.23 -6.30 -10.17
CA ALA A 34 -1.67 -5.22 -9.28
C ALA A 34 -2.04 -5.75 -7.88
N PHE A 35 -2.75 -6.88 -7.83
CA PHE A 35 -3.21 -7.48 -6.58
C PHE A 35 -2.08 -8.17 -5.81
N SER A 36 -1.15 -8.86 -6.49
CA SER A 36 -0.02 -9.53 -5.83
C SER A 36 0.91 -8.52 -5.17
N VAL A 37 1.22 -7.40 -5.83
CA VAL A 37 2.05 -6.32 -5.27
C VAL A 37 1.40 -5.76 -4.01
N GLN A 38 0.08 -5.51 -4.04
CA GLN A 38 -0.65 -5.03 -2.86
C GLN A 38 -0.60 -6.04 -1.70
N LEU A 39 -0.82 -7.32 -1.97
CA LEU A 39 -0.77 -8.37 -0.95
C LEU A 39 0.63 -8.53 -0.34
N ILE A 40 1.67 -8.53 -1.18
CA ILE A 40 3.06 -8.62 -0.74
C ILE A 40 3.41 -7.41 0.14
N ASN A 41 3.03 -6.21 -0.30
CA ASN A 41 3.30 -4.97 0.42
C ASN A 41 2.64 -4.94 1.81
N GLN A 42 1.33 -5.26 1.89
CA GLN A 42 0.62 -5.35 3.17
C GLN A 42 1.19 -6.42 4.09
N SER A 43 1.50 -7.60 3.55
CA SER A 43 2.04 -8.72 4.33
C SER A 43 3.44 -8.38 4.87
N ALA A 44 4.34 -7.89 4.02
CA ALA A 44 5.71 -7.54 4.40
C ALA A 44 5.78 -6.43 5.48
N LEU A 45 4.98 -5.37 5.36
CA LEU A 45 4.93 -4.27 6.33
C LEU A 45 4.39 -4.71 7.69
N SER A 46 3.34 -5.52 7.70
CA SER A 46 2.71 -5.99 8.93
C SER A 46 3.61 -6.95 9.71
N GLU A 47 4.34 -7.83 9.03
CA GLU A 47 5.22 -8.83 9.64
C GLU A 47 6.56 -8.27 10.08
N PHE A 48 7.19 -7.38 9.30
CA PHE A 48 8.39 -6.71 9.78
C PHE A 48 8.09 -5.94 11.07
N SER A 49 6.97 -5.23 11.10
CA SER A 49 6.55 -4.50 12.29
C SER A 49 6.19 -5.45 13.45
N ALA A 50 5.61 -6.62 13.19
CA ALA A 50 5.29 -7.61 14.23
C ALA A 50 6.53 -8.35 14.77
N ALA A 51 7.48 -8.69 13.91
CA ALA A 51 8.75 -9.34 14.28
C ALA A 51 9.66 -8.38 15.05
N VAL A 52 9.73 -7.11 14.63
CA VAL A 52 10.45 -6.07 15.38
C VAL A 52 9.77 -5.82 16.73
N ARG A 53 8.44 -5.83 16.80
CA ARG A 53 7.70 -5.71 18.07
C ARG A 53 7.90 -6.90 19.00
N SER A 54 7.94 -8.13 18.49
CA SER A 54 8.14 -9.32 19.33
C SER A 54 9.57 -9.42 19.86
N VAL A 55 10.56 -9.08 19.02
CA VAL A 55 11.99 -9.07 19.40
C VAL A 55 12.30 -7.94 20.39
N ASN A 56 11.67 -6.77 20.23
CA ASN A 56 11.81 -5.66 21.17
C ASN A 56 10.91 -5.79 22.40
N GLY A 57 10.05 -6.82 22.46
CA GLY A 57 9.03 -7.03 23.49
C GLY A 57 8.16 -5.79 23.64
N GLN A 58 7.42 -5.39 22.62
CA GLN A 58 6.42 -4.31 22.67
C GLN A 58 5.00 -4.88 22.71
N PRO A 59 4.02 -4.17 23.31
CA PRO A 59 2.63 -4.62 23.34
C PRO A 59 1.96 -4.61 21.95
N ASP A 60 0.90 -5.40 21.75
CA ASP A 60 0.10 -5.40 20.52
C ASP A 60 -0.83 -4.18 20.45
N PHE A 61 -1.32 -3.73 21.60
CA PHE A 61 -2.08 -2.50 21.79
C PHE A 61 -2.02 -1.99 23.22
N GLU A 62 -2.35 -0.72 23.41
CA GLU A 62 -2.44 -0.08 24.72
C GLU A 62 -3.87 0.39 24.96
N ILE A 63 -4.43 0.08 26.13
CA ILE A 63 -5.71 0.66 26.57
C ILE A 63 -5.40 1.92 27.37
N ARG A 64 -5.79 3.09 26.87
CA ARG A 64 -5.54 4.39 27.50
C ARG A 64 -6.83 5.10 27.89
N GLY A 65 -6.84 5.73 29.06
CA GLY A 65 -7.91 6.63 29.51
C GLY A 65 -7.67 8.08 29.09
N GLN A 66 -8.70 8.91 29.19
CA GLN A 66 -8.56 10.38 29.10
C GLN A 66 -7.81 10.93 30.33
N ARG A 67 -7.48 12.24 30.31
CA ARG A 67 -6.73 12.92 31.38
C ARG A 67 -7.29 12.56 32.77
N GLY A 68 -6.46 11.92 33.61
CA GLY A 68 -6.83 11.50 34.98
C GLY A 68 -6.83 9.98 35.22
N GLY A 69 -6.57 9.17 34.18
CA GLY A 69 -6.51 7.71 34.29
C GLY A 69 -7.89 7.04 34.32
N PHE A 70 -7.91 5.75 34.62
CA PHE A 70 -9.12 4.93 34.75
C PHE A 70 -8.98 3.94 35.90
N ASP A 71 -10.10 3.36 36.31
CA ASP A 71 -10.17 2.39 37.41
C ASP A 71 -9.36 1.12 37.12
N GLU A 72 -8.48 0.74 38.04
CA GLU A 72 -7.64 -0.44 37.96
C GLU A 72 -8.42 -1.75 37.89
N ALA A 73 -9.70 -1.79 38.31
CA ALA A 73 -10.56 -2.97 38.15
C ALA A 73 -10.74 -3.42 36.68
N LEU A 74 -10.42 -2.57 35.70
CA LEU A 74 -10.34 -2.98 34.30
C LEU A 74 -9.18 -3.94 34.02
N TYR A 75 -8.06 -3.81 34.73
CA TYR A 75 -6.88 -4.65 34.55
C TYR A 75 -7.19 -6.13 34.76
N GLU A 76 -7.90 -6.48 35.83
CA GLU A 76 -8.29 -7.87 36.12
C GLU A 76 -9.12 -8.48 34.99
N ARG A 77 -10.05 -7.71 34.41
CA ARG A 77 -10.87 -8.16 33.27
C ARG A 77 -10.04 -8.39 32.00
N VAL A 78 -9.05 -7.52 31.75
CA VAL A 78 -8.18 -7.62 30.57
C VAL A 78 -7.20 -8.79 30.73
N ALA A 79 -6.57 -8.91 31.91
CA ALA A 79 -5.62 -9.97 32.22
C ALA A 79 -6.30 -11.37 32.27
N GLY A 80 -7.56 -11.44 32.69
CA GLY A 80 -8.34 -12.69 32.73
C GLY A 80 -8.95 -13.13 31.40
N HIS A 81 -8.80 -12.37 30.33
CA HIS A 81 -9.42 -12.70 29.04
C HIS A 81 -8.67 -13.86 28.35
N PRO A 82 -9.34 -14.93 27.89
CA PRO A 82 -8.68 -16.14 27.38
C PRO A 82 -7.84 -15.94 26.11
N GLN A 83 -8.09 -14.86 25.37
CA GLN A 83 -7.31 -14.49 24.17
C GLN A 83 -6.20 -13.46 24.46
N VAL A 84 -6.05 -13.02 25.71
CA VAL A 84 -4.94 -12.15 26.14
C VAL A 84 -3.86 -13.06 26.72
N GLY A 85 -2.67 -13.01 26.14
CA GLY A 85 -1.53 -13.79 26.63
C GLY A 85 -0.85 -13.13 27.82
N TRP A 86 -0.71 -11.81 27.79
CA TRP A 86 -0.14 -11.02 28.89
C TRP A 86 -0.73 -9.60 28.91
N ALA A 87 -0.86 -9.03 30.11
CA ALA A 87 -1.23 -7.63 30.32
C ALA A 87 -0.37 -7.01 31.42
N SER A 88 0.13 -5.79 31.21
CA SER A 88 0.92 -5.03 32.18
C SER A 88 0.24 -3.69 32.49
N PRO A 89 -0.07 -3.40 33.77
CA PRO A 89 -0.62 -2.13 34.19
C PRO A 89 0.49 -1.07 34.30
N VAL A 90 0.22 0.14 33.83
CA VAL A 90 1.21 1.24 33.86
C VAL A 90 0.58 2.57 34.28
N ILE A 91 1.31 3.30 35.11
CA ILE A 91 0.99 4.68 35.51
C ILE A 91 2.04 5.63 34.92
N GLU A 92 1.60 6.61 34.16
CA GLU A 92 2.41 7.67 33.56
C GLU A 92 2.18 8.98 34.31
N ILE A 93 3.23 9.50 34.96
CA ILE A 93 3.16 10.77 35.69
C ILE A 93 4.27 11.70 35.16
N ASP A 94 3.86 12.86 34.66
CA ASP A 94 4.80 13.93 34.35
C ASP A 94 5.03 14.77 35.62
N THR A 95 6.27 14.82 36.09
CA THR A 95 6.66 15.58 37.28
C THR A 95 7.99 16.32 37.08
N TYR A 96 8.46 16.99 38.13
CA TYR A 96 9.78 17.63 38.17
C TYR A 96 10.66 16.96 39.22
N ALA A 97 11.87 16.61 38.81
CA ALA A 97 12.97 16.28 39.69
C ALA A 97 13.78 17.53 40.03
N PHE A 98 14.43 17.51 41.20
CA PHE A 98 15.36 18.55 41.63
C PHE A 98 16.78 17.99 41.63
N ASP A 99 17.70 18.65 40.92
CA ASP A 99 19.13 18.33 40.98
C ASP A 99 19.74 18.74 42.34
N ALA A 100 21.01 18.41 42.54
CA ALA A 100 21.75 18.79 43.76
C ALA A 100 21.86 20.31 43.97
N GLN A 101 21.69 21.09 42.90
CA GLN A 101 21.72 22.55 42.87
C GLN A 101 20.32 23.19 42.99
N GLY A 102 19.26 22.38 43.16
CA GLY A 102 17.88 22.83 43.30
C GLY A 102 17.20 23.24 41.99
N ARG A 103 17.78 22.97 40.82
CA ARG A 103 17.16 23.23 39.52
C ARG A 103 16.10 22.18 39.22
N ARG A 104 15.00 22.63 38.60
CA ARG A 104 13.88 21.78 38.20
C ARG A 104 14.16 21.16 36.83
N ILE A 105 14.14 19.85 36.77
CA ILE A 105 14.26 19.06 35.54
C ILE A 105 12.96 18.32 35.33
N ALA A 106 12.36 18.45 34.15
CA ALA A 106 11.16 17.68 33.81
C ALA A 106 11.53 16.19 33.77
N LEU A 107 10.81 15.38 34.52
CA LEU A 107 11.03 13.95 34.64
C LEU A 107 9.69 13.23 34.52
N ARG A 108 9.64 12.22 33.67
CA ARG A 108 8.49 11.33 33.60
C ARG A 108 8.73 10.13 34.50
N VAL A 109 7.79 9.87 35.41
CA VAL A 109 7.81 8.71 36.31
C VAL A 109 6.82 7.68 35.79
N LEU A 110 7.29 6.45 35.62
CA LEU A 110 6.48 5.30 35.28
C LEU A 110 6.35 4.36 36.49
N GLY A 111 5.12 4.15 36.95
CA GLY A 111 4.79 3.06 37.85
C GLY A 111 4.50 1.81 37.03
N ILE A 112 5.28 0.75 37.22
CA ILE A 112 5.11 -0.51 36.50
C ILE A 112 5.09 -1.69 37.47
N ASP A 113 4.40 -2.76 37.08
CA ASP A 113 4.54 -4.06 37.75
C ASP A 113 5.75 -4.81 37.15
N ALA A 114 6.82 -4.96 37.95
CA ALA A 114 8.05 -5.63 37.55
C ALA A 114 7.85 -7.10 37.13
N LEU A 115 6.81 -7.77 37.63
CA LEU A 115 6.48 -9.15 37.27
C LEU A 115 5.77 -9.23 35.92
N ALA A 116 4.94 -8.23 35.60
CA ALA A 116 4.16 -8.19 34.36
C ALA A 116 4.87 -7.48 33.20
N VAL A 117 5.85 -6.60 33.47
CA VAL A 117 6.50 -5.78 32.44
C VAL A 117 7.51 -6.54 31.58
N SER A 118 8.22 -7.53 32.15
CA SER A 118 9.33 -8.21 31.48
C SER A 118 8.97 -8.82 30.12
N PRO A 119 7.81 -9.47 29.92
CA PRO A 119 7.45 -10.06 28.63
C PRO A 119 6.93 -9.03 27.61
N LEU A 120 6.56 -7.83 28.05
CA LEU A 120 5.80 -6.81 27.30
C LEU A 120 6.57 -5.53 27.02
N SER A 121 7.63 -5.24 27.77
CA SER A 121 8.48 -4.06 27.66
C SER A 121 9.81 -4.28 28.39
N PRO A 122 10.71 -5.14 27.87
CA PRO A 122 11.97 -5.47 28.52
C PRO A 122 12.89 -4.26 28.68
N ALA A 123 12.73 -3.24 27.83
CA ALA A 123 13.45 -1.97 27.95
C ALA A 123 13.08 -1.22 29.24
N LEU A 124 11.85 -1.37 29.75
CA LEU A 124 11.38 -0.78 31.01
C LEU A 124 11.76 -1.62 32.23
N MET A 125 12.29 -2.84 32.04
CA MET A 125 12.70 -3.70 33.15
C MET A 125 13.86 -3.05 33.92
N PRO A 126 13.71 -2.81 35.24
CA PRO A 126 14.76 -2.16 35.98
C PRO A 126 15.98 -3.06 36.17
N ARG A 127 17.16 -2.47 35.98
CA ARG A 127 18.47 -3.08 36.22
C ARG A 127 19.02 -2.55 37.54
N LEU A 128 19.08 -3.43 38.53
CA LEU A 128 19.60 -3.13 39.86
C LEU A 128 21.07 -2.70 39.81
N ALA A 129 21.45 -1.75 40.65
CA ALA A 129 22.85 -1.40 40.87
C ALA A 129 23.62 -2.55 41.52
N GLU A 130 24.93 -2.63 41.27
CA GLU A 130 25.79 -3.67 41.85
C GLU A 130 25.69 -3.66 43.39
N GLY A 131 25.33 -4.81 43.96
CA GLY A 131 25.17 -5.00 45.42
C GLY A 131 23.78 -4.66 45.99
N ALA A 132 22.80 -4.25 45.17
CA ALA A 132 21.42 -4.05 45.62
C ALA A 132 20.68 -5.39 45.84
N ASP A 133 19.75 -5.41 46.79
CA ASP A 133 18.87 -6.56 47.03
C ASP A 133 17.96 -6.80 45.81
N ARG A 134 17.69 -8.06 45.48
CA ARG A 134 16.75 -8.44 44.41
C ARG A 134 15.34 -7.94 44.69
N LEU A 135 14.98 -7.78 45.96
CA LEU A 135 13.68 -7.26 46.38
C LEU A 135 13.55 -5.73 46.25
N ALA A 136 14.65 -5.01 45.97
CA ALA A 136 14.60 -3.56 45.77
C ALA A 136 13.73 -3.14 44.57
N LEU A 137 13.42 -4.05 43.66
CA LEU A 137 12.46 -3.84 42.56
C LEU A 137 11.02 -3.61 43.04
N LEU A 138 10.68 -4.14 44.22
CA LEU A 138 9.33 -4.07 44.82
C LEU A 138 9.27 -3.01 45.94
N GLU A 139 10.37 -2.33 46.22
CA GLU A 139 10.39 -1.29 47.24
C GLU A 139 9.67 -0.02 46.72
N PRO A 140 8.66 0.51 47.45
CA PRO A 140 7.90 1.68 47.03
C PRO A 140 8.73 2.94 46.79
N ASP A 141 9.90 3.03 47.45
CA ASP A 141 10.77 4.19 47.42
C ASP A 141 11.94 4.06 46.43
N ALA A 142 12.01 2.95 45.67
CA ALA A 142 13.07 2.69 44.72
C ALA A 142 12.76 3.32 43.34
N LEU A 143 13.74 4.04 42.80
CA LEU A 143 13.71 4.61 41.46
C LEU A 143 14.84 4.05 40.60
N PHE A 144 14.52 3.85 39.33
CA PHE A 144 15.43 3.39 38.30
C PHE A 144 15.42 4.38 37.15
N LEU A 145 16.58 4.96 36.85
CA LEU A 145 16.68 6.09 35.91
C LEU A 145 17.15 5.63 34.54
N ASN A 146 16.65 6.23 33.47
CA ASN A 146 17.23 6.02 32.16
C ASN A 146 18.53 6.82 31.98
N VAL A 147 19.29 6.52 30.93
CA VAL A 147 20.59 7.16 30.65
C VAL A 147 20.47 8.69 30.63
N GLN A 148 19.44 9.23 29.95
CA GLN A 148 19.27 10.68 29.84
C GLN A 148 18.92 11.35 31.19
N ALA A 149 18.14 10.69 32.05
CA ALA A 149 17.88 11.16 33.40
C ALA A 149 19.15 11.12 34.27
N GLN A 150 19.98 10.07 34.14
CA GLN A 150 21.24 9.97 34.86
C GLN A 150 22.25 11.05 34.45
N GLU A 151 22.33 11.37 33.15
CA GLU A 151 23.20 12.44 32.65
C GLU A 151 22.78 13.83 33.14
N GLN A 152 21.47 14.12 33.17
CA GLN A 152 20.97 15.44 33.57
C GLN A 152 20.90 15.64 35.09
N LEU A 153 20.56 14.59 35.85
CA LEU A 153 20.43 14.65 37.31
C LEU A 153 21.74 14.32 38.04
N GLY A 154 22.72 13.77 37.33
CA GLY A 154 23.97 13.25 37.88
C GLY A 154 23.79 11.93 38.64
N ALA A 155 24.91 11.27 38.95
CA ALA A 155 24.95 10.04 39.74
C ALA A 155 24.60 10.32 41.22
N THR A 156 23.31 10.44 41.51
CA THR A 156 22.78 10.71 42.87
C THR A 156 22.18 9.45 43.47
N LYS A 157 22.43 9.19 44.75
CA LYS A 157 21.83 8.05 45.49
C LYS A 157 20.38 8.31 45.88
N THR A 158 20.00 9.58 45.98
CA THR A 158 18.63 9.98 46.32
C THR A 158 18.18 11.12 45.42
N LEU A 159 16.93 11.06 44.99
CA LEU A 159 16.33 12.03 44.09
C LEU A 159 15.13 12.68 44.78
N ARG A 160 15.05 14.02 44.71
CA ARG A 160 13.87 14.74 45.19
C ARG A 160 12.90 14.92 44.04
N LEU A 161 11.68 14.43 44.21
CA LEU A 161 10.60 14.59 43.22
C LEU A 161 9.51 15.50 43.75
N GLN A 162 8.87 16.23 42.84
CA GLN A 162 7.62 16.92 43.12
C GLN A 162 6.46 15.92 43.15
N THR A 163 5.65 15.97 44.19
CA THR A 163 4.42 15.18 44.31
C THR A 163 3.25 16.12 44.58
N PRO A 164 1.99 15.65 44.45
CA PRO A 164 0.82 16.46 44.82
C PRO A 164 0.86 16.95 46.28
N GLY A 165 1.51 16.19 47.17
CA GLY A 165 1.70 16.54 48.58
C GLY A 165 2.92 17.44 48.87
N GLY A 166 3.66 17.89 47.85
CA GLY A 166 4.83 18.76 47.99
C GLY A 166 6.10 18.15 47.38
N HIS A 167 7.10 17.88 48.22
CA HIS A 167 8.36 17.28 47.78
C HIS A 167 8.65 16.03 48.61
N GLY A 168 8.94 14.91 47.94
CA GLY A 168 9.44 13.69 48.59
C GLY A 168 10.86 13.38 48.15
N GLN A 169 11.49 12.41 48.80
CA GLN A 169 12.83 11.92 48.47
C GLN A 169 12.79 10.41 48.26
N TRP A 170 13.29 9.96 47.12
CA TRP A 170 13.34 8.55 46.72
C TRP A 170 14.78 8.09 46.56
N ARG A 171 15.02 6.78 46.69
CA ARG A 171 16.34 6.18 46.53
C ARG A 171 16.53 5.70 45.10
N VAL A 172 17.62 6.12 44.46
CA VAL A 172 17.98 5.63 43.12
C VAL A 172 18.73 4.31 43.28
N GLN A 173 18.12 3.21 42.84
CA GLN A 173 18.64 1.85 43.06
C GLN A 173 19.08 1.14 41.78
N GLY A 174 19.11 1.86 40.65
CA GLY A 174 19.63 1.32 39.41
C GLY A 174 19.26 2.13 38.18
N SER A 175 19.23 1.44 37.04
CA SER A 175 19.00 2.03 35.73
C SER A 175 17.92 1.30 34.95
N VAL A 176 17.41 1.91 33.89
CA VAL A 176 16.50 1.28 32.93
C VAL A 176 17.02 1.48 31.51
N ALA A 177 16.85 0.49 30.64
CA ALA A 177 17.36 0.51 29.27
C ALA A 177 16.52 1.36 28.30
N ALA A 178 15.42 1.94 28.80
CA ALA A 178 14.50 2.75 28.02
C ALA A 178 15.18 4.00 27.46
N SER A 179 15.10 4.17 26.14
CA SER A 179 15.61 5.34 25.44
C SER A 179 14.59 6.48 25.41
N GLY A 180 15.04 7.71 25.20
CA GLY A 180 14.18 8.90 25.10
C GLY A 180 14.36 9.88 26.27
N PRO A 181 13.42 10.82 26.47
CA PRO A 181 13.54 11.91 27.45
C PRO A 181 13.77 11.40 28.88
N PRO A 182 14.19 12.27 29.83
CA PRO A 182 14.42 11.87 31.22
C PRO A 182 13.24 11.07 31.80
N LEU A 183 13.54 9.82 32.15
CA LEU A 183 12.57 8.84 32.61
C LEU A 183 13.05 8.20 33.91
N ALA A 184 12.13 8.03 34.85
CA ALA A 184 12.30 7.21 36.02
C ALA A 184 11.23 6.12 36.06
N VAL A 185 11.60 4.94 36.53
CA VAL A 185 10.72 3.80 36.70
C VAL A 185 10.70 3.43 38.19
N MET A 186 9.52 3.10 38.71
CA MET A 186 9.32 2.60 40.07
C MET A 186 8.22 1.55 40.10
N ASP A 187 8.08 0.89 41.25
CA ASP A 187 6.99 -0.03 41.50
C ASP A 187 5.61 0.65 41.35
N LEU A 188 4.64 -0.09 40.80
CA LEU A 188 3.28 0.39 40.54
C LEU A 188 2.60 0.88 41.83
N ALA A 189 2.65 0.09 42.90
CA ALA A 189 2.02 0.44 44.17
C ALA A 189 2.73 1.64 44.81
N GLY A 190 4.05 1.70 44.70
CA GLY A 190 4.85 2.87 45.07
C GLY A 190 4.40 4.14 44.35
N ALA A 191 4.21 4.08 43.03
CA ALA A 191 3.72 5.21 42.23
C ALA A 191 2.28 5.62 42.62
N GLN A 192 1.39 4.64 42.84
CA GLN A 192 0.02 4.89 43.28
C GLN A 192 -0.03 5.65 44.60
N HIS A 193 0.78 5.22 45.57
CA HIS A 193 0.85 5.85 46.88
C HIS A 193 1.49 7.23 46.81
N ALA A 194 2.67 7.35 46.17
CA ALA A 194 3.46 8.57 46.11
C ALA A 194 2.76 9.74 45.40
N PHE A 195 1.98 9.44 44.36
CA PHE A 195 1.38 10.46 43.49
C PHE A 195 -0.14 10.56 43.61
N GLY A 196 -0.77 9.85 44.56
CA GLY A 196 -2.22 9.90 44.76
C GLY A 196 -3.03 9.23 43.64
N TRP A 197 -2.48 8.17 43.05
CA TRP A 197 -3.08 7.36 41.98
C TRP A 197 -3.68 6.04 42.49
N LEU A 198 -3.98 5.93 43.79
CA LEU A 198 -4.58 4.74 44.39
C LEU A 198 -5.82 4.27 43.61
N GLY A 199 -5.79 3.01 43.15
CA GLY A 199 -6.87 2.38 42.37
C GLY A 199 -7.03 2.91 40.95
N ARG A 200 -6.04 3.64 40.42
CA ARG A 200 -6.08 4.21 39.07
C ARG A 200 -4.87 3.82 38.25
N LEU A 201 -5.11 3.61 36.95
CA LEU A 201 -4.10 3.33 35.94
C LEU A 201 -4.15 4.39 34.84
N SER A 202 -2.99 4.64 34.21
CA SER A 202 -2.92 5.52 33.05
C SER A 202 -3.13 4.74 31.74
N ARG A 203 -2.55 3.54 31.67
CA ARG A 203 -2.64 2.64 30.53
C ARG A 203 -2.47 1.17 30.96
N ILE A 204 -2.95 0.27 30.12
CA ILE A 204 -2.64 -1.17 30.20
C ILE A 204 -2.02 -1.58 28.86
N ASP A 205 -0.83 -2.17 28.92
CA ASP A 205 -0.11 -2.71 27.79
C ASP A 205 -0.51 -4.17 27.60
N VAL A 206 -1.01 -4.55 26.42
CA VAL A 206 -1.60 -5.88 26.18
C VAL A 206 -0.89 -6.61 25.06
N ARG A 207 -0.56 -7.89 25.30
CA ARG A 207 -0.15 -8.86 24.27
C ARG A 207 -1.17 -9.97 24.15
N LEU A 208 -1.61 -10.20 22.93
CA LEU A 208 -2.59 -11.22 22.58
C LEU A 208 -1.95 -12.61 22.55
N ALA A 209 -2.77 -13.63 22.76
CA ALA A 209 -2.37 -15.01 22.51
C ALA A 209 -2.12 -15.23 21.00
N PRO A 210 -1.20 -16.14 20.62
CA PRO A 210 -0.93 -16.43 19.22
C PRO A 210 -2.22 -16.78 18.45
N GLY A 211 -2.49 -16.06 17.36
CA GLY A 211 -3.67 -16.28 16.51
C GLY A 211 -4.97 -15.61 16.96
N ALA A 212 -4.96 -14.81 18.02
CA ALA A 212 -6.12 -14.03 18.44
C ALA A 212 -6.37 -12.80 17.56
N ASP A 213 -7.64 -12.50 17.27
CA ASP A 213 -8.05 -11.30 16.54
C ASP A 213 -8.28 -10.13 17.50
N ARG A 214 -7.48 -9.06 17.35
CA ARG A 214 -7.59 -7.82 18.12
C ARG A 214 -9.00 -7.22 18.07
N ALA A 215 -9.67 -7.25 16.91
CA ALA A 215 -10.99 -6.63 16.77
C ALA A 215 -12.04 -7.39 17.59
N ALA A 216 -11.99 -8.72 17.56
CA ALA A 216 -12.86 -9.57 18.35
C ALA A 216 -12.64 -9.38 19.87
N VAL A 217 -11.38 -9.29 20.31
CA VAL A 217 -11.03 -9.05 21.72
C VAL A 217 -11.50 -7.68 22.20
N LEU A 218 -11.35 -6.63 21.39
CA LEU A 218 -11.83 -5.29 21.77
C LEU A 218 -13.35 -5.22 21.84
N GLN A 219 -14.06 -5.98 21.00
CA GLN A 219 -15.51 -6.09 21.06
C GLN A 219 -15.97 -6.85 22.30
N SER A 220 -15.30 -7.95 22.68
CA SER A 220 -15.65 -8.73 23.87
C SER A 220 -15.36 -7.99 25.17
N LEU A 221 -14.28 -7.20 25.22
CA LEU A 221 -13.92 -6.40 26.39
C LEU A 221 -14.88 -5.23 26.66
N ALA A 222 -15.67 -4.82 25.67
CA ALA A 222 -16.68 -3.75 25.77
C ALA A 222 -16.18 -2.53 26.55
N LEU A 223 -15.10 -1.90 26.05
CA LEU A 223 -14.40 -0.83 26.76
C LEU A 223 -15.37 0.31 27.18
N PRO A 224 -15.34 0.77 28.45
CA PRO A 224 -16.16 1.88 28.92
C PRO A 224 -15.96 3.16 28.10
N ALA A 225 -17.00 4.00 28.07
CA ALA A 225 -16.95 5.29 27.40
C ALA A 225 -15.81 6.16 27.97
N GLY A 226 -14.88 6.56 27.11
CA GLY A 226 -13.69 7.36 27.48
C GLY A 226 -12.36 6.61 27.41
N LEU A 227 -12.39 5.28 27.29
CA LEU A 227 -11.20 4.46 27.02
C LEU A 227 -11.03 4.23 25.52
N ARG A 228 -9.77 4.22 25.06
CA ARG A 228 -9.44 3.92 23.67
C ARG A 228 -8.29 2.93 23.61
N ALA A 229 -8.40 1.97 22.70
CA ALA A 229 -7.31 1.08 22.36
C ALA A 229 -6.43 1.75 21.30
N ALA A 230 -5.31 2.32 21.73
CA ALA A 230 -4.32 2.92 20.85
C ALA A 230 -3.32 1.86 20.36
N SER A 231 -2.69 2.09 19.20
CA SER A 231 -1.45 1.37 18.89
C SER A 231 -0.30 1.99 19.70
N PRO A 232 0.69 1.20 20.15
CA PRO A 232 1.84 1.72 20.92
C PRO A 232 2.60 2.82 20.14
N ASP A 233 2.57 2.72 18.80
CA ASP A 233 3.19 3.67 17.88
C ASP A 233 2.54 5.07 17.88
N GLU A 234 1.27 5.23 18.27
CA GLU A 234 0.59 6.55 18.27
C GLU A 234 1.22 7.54 19.27
N ALA A 235 1.92 7.07 20.30
CA ALA A 235 2.70 7.92 21.21
C ALA A 235 4.11 8.24 20.68
N ALA A 236 4.70 7.37 19.85
CA ALA A 236 5.99 7.55 19.18
C ALA A 236 5.89 8.30 17.83
N GLN A 237 4.70 8.80 17.50
CA GLN A 237 4.36 9.41 16.20
C GLN A 237 5.20 10.65 15.82
N ARG A 238 6.04 11.18 16.72
CA ARG A 238 7.01 12.27 16.42
C ARG A 238 8.33 11.78 15.79
N VAL A 239 8.68 10.50 15.90
CA VAL A 239 9.89 9.90 15.28
C VAL A 239 9.55 9.03 14.04
N SER A 240 8.26 8.74 13.82
CA SER A 240 7.70 7.94 12.72
C SER A 240 7.69 8.60 11.31
N ASN A 241 8.50 9.62 11.04
CA ASN A 241 8.53 10.21 9.69
C ASN A 241 9.23 9.29 8.67
N VAL A 242 10.15 8.44 9.10
CA VAL A 242 10.93 7.55 8.21
C VAL A 242 10.13 6.31 7.76
N SER A 243 9.35 5.68 8.65
CA SER A 243 8.49 4.53 8.29
C SER A 243 7.26 4.93 7.45
N ARG A 244 6.84 6.21 7.54
CA ARG A 244 5.79 6.77 6.68
C ARG A 244 6.26 6.92 5.24
N ALA A 245 7.49 7.40 5.03
CA ALA A 245 8.08 7.50 3.69
C ALA A 245 8.18 6.13 3.01
N TYR A 246 8.53 5.07 3.76
CA TYR A 246 8.54 3.70 3.25
C TYR A 246 7.15 3.19 2.85
N ARG A 247 6.13 3.42 3.69
CA ARG A 247 4.73 3.09 3.38
C ARG A 247 4.20 3.85 2.17
N VAL A 248 4.50 5.15 2.06
CA VAL A 248 4.10 5.97 0.92
C VAL A 248 4.78 5.45 -0.35
N ASN A 249 6.08 5.16 -0.31
CA ASN A 249 6.82 4.67 -1.47
C ASN A 249 6.29 3.32 -1.99
N LEU A 250 6.10 2.33 -1.11
CA LEU A 250 5.54 1.03 -1.55
C LEU A 250 4.09 1.14 -2.03
N THR A 251 3.29 2.02 -1.43
CA THR A 251 1.93 2.32 -1.92
C THR A 251 1.96 2.93 -3.32
N VAL A 252 2.91 3.84 -3.58
CA VAL A 252 3.10 4.43 -4.89
C VAL A 252 3.44 3.35 -5.92
N LEU A 253 4.31 2.40 -5.61
CA LEU A 253 4.65 1.28 -6.51
C LEU A 253 3.44 0.39 -6.80
N ALA A 254 2.66 0.04 -5.78
CA ALA A 254 1.43 -0.73 -5.95
C ALA A 254 0.44 0.01 -6.88
N LEU A 255 0.35 1.34 -6.75
CA LEU A 255 -0.52 2.15 -7.58
C LEU A 255 -0.01 2.31 -9.02
N VAL A 256 1.31 2.42 -9.24
CA VAL A 256 1.88 2.45 -10.61
C VAL A 256 1.76 1.07 -11.28
N ALA A 257 1.95 -0.02 -10.53
CA ALA A 257 1.72 -1.39 -11.01
C ALA A 257 0.26 -1.58 -11.45
N LEU A 258 -0.69 -1.09 -10.64
CA LEU A 258 -2.11 -1.06 -10.99
C LEU A 258 -2.37 -0.26 -12.27
N PHE A 259 -1.78 0.92 -12.39
CA PHE A 259 -1.95 1.76 -13.57
C PHE A 259 -1.41 1.10 -14.84
N THR A 260 -0.22 0.51 -14.76
CA THR A 260 0.42 -0.25 -15.84
C THR A 260 -0.45 -1.43 -16.28
N GLY A 261 -0.97 -2.20 -15.32
CA GLY A 261 -1.89 -3.31 -15.57
C GLY A 261 -3.18 -2.86 -16.26
N ALA A 262 -3.81 -1.79 -15.77
CA ALA A 262 -5.02 -1.23 -16.35
C ALA A 262 -4.79 -0.74 -17.80
N PHE A 263 -3.65 -0.10 -18.07
CA PHE A 263 -3.29 0.36 -19.41
C PHE A 263 -3.03 -0.80 -20.39
N LEU A 264 -2.40 -1.88 -19.93
CA LEU A 264 -2.21 -3.10 -20.73
C LEU A 264 -3.56 -3.69 -21.15
N VAL A 265 -4.49 -3.81 -20.20
CA VAL A 265 -5.86 -4.28 -20.42
C VAL A 265 -6.58 -3.40 -21.43
N PHE A 266 -6.53 -2.09 -21.21
CA PHE A 266 -7.11 -1.09 -22.11
C PHE A 266 -6.59 -1.25 -23.54
N SER A 267 -5.27 -1.32 -23.71
CA SER A 267 -4.62 -1.34 -25.03
C SER A 267 -4.96 -2.61 -25.82
N ILE A 268 -4.92 -3.76 -25.16
CA ILE A 268 -5.20 -5.06 -25.79
C ILE A 268 -6.67 -5.18 -26.15
N LEU A 269 -7.58 -4.79 -25.25
CA LEU A 269 -9.02 -4.83 -25.54
C LEU A 269 -9.41 -3.82 -26.61
N SER A 270 -8.85 -2.61 -26.57
CA SER A 270 -9.08 -1.60 -27.62
C SER A 270 -8.70 -2.14 -28.99
N LEU A 271 -7.51 -2.74 -29.09
CA LEU A 271 -7.03 -3.35 -30.33
C LEU A 271 -7.87 -4.56 -30.75
N SER A 272 -8.28 -5.41 -29.81
CA SER A 272 -9.12 -6.59 -30.07
C SER A 272 -10.48 -6.21 -30.67
N VAL A 273 -11.14 -5.19 -30.09
CA VAL A 273 -12.42 -4.68 -30.57
C VAL A 273 -12.26 -3.96 -31.91
N ALA A 274 -11.21 -3.14 -32.08
CA ALA A 274 -10.93 -2.47 -33.36
C ALA A 274 -10.78 -3.48 -34.51
N LYS A 275 -10.13 -4.63 -34.27
CA LYS A 275 -10.03 -5.72 -35.27
C LYS A 275 -11.37 -6.40 -35.58
N ARG A 276 -12.41 -6.23 -34.75
CA ARG A 276 -13.77 -6.78 -34.95
C ARG A 276 -14.74 -5.80 -35.60
N GLN A 277 -14.29 -4.60 -35.89
CA GLN A 277 -15.11 -3.54 -36.47
C GLN A 277 -15.80 -3.94 -37.79
N PRO A 278 -15.19 -4.70 -38.73
CA PRO A 278 -15.88 -5.20 -39.92
C PRO A 278 -17.02 -6.18 -39.61
N GLN A 279 -16.84 -7.05 -38.61
CA GLN A 279 -17.87 -8.00 -38.15
C GLN A 279 -19.06 -7.24 -37.51
N LEU A 280 -18.76 -6.22 -36.70
CA LEU A 280 -19.78 -5.35 -36.11
C LEU A 280 -20.51 -4.50 -37.17
N ALA A 281 -19.83 -4.13 -38.26
CA ALA A 281 -20.46 -3.46 -39.39
C ALA A 281 -21.42 -4.38 -40.15
N LEU A 282 -21.04 -5.65 -40.37
CA LEU A 282 -21.91 -6.65 -40.99
C LEU A 282 -23.21 -6.84 -40.20
N LEU A 283 -23.12 -6.93 -38.87
CA LEU A 283 -24.32 -6.98 -38.01
C LEU A 283 -25.20 -5.73 -38.17
N GLY A 284 -24.59 -4.56 -38.37
CA GLY A 284 -25.30 -3.32 -38.64
C GLY A 284 -26.08 -3.36 -39.97
N VAL A 285 -25.51 -3.98 -41.01
CA VAL A 285 -26.21 -4.21 -42.30
C VAL A 285 -27.34 -5.22 -42.16
N LEU A 286 -27.16 -6.25 -41.33
CA LEU A 286 -28.19 -7.25 -41.02
C LEU A 286 -29.31 -6.72 -40.11
N GLY A 287 -29.28 -5.43 -39.74
CA GLY A 287 -30.36 -4.76 -39.01
C GLY A 287 -30.11 -4.54 -37.51
N LEU A 288 -28.93 -4.90 -36.96
CA LEU A 288 -28.62 -4.65 -35.55
C LEU A 288 -28.41 -3.15 -35.31
N SER A 289 -29.21 -2.58 -34.40
CA SER A 289 -29.15 -1.16 -34.06
C SER A 289 -27.77 -0.73 -33.55
N ALA A 290 -27.42 0.54 -33.75
CA ALA A 290 -26.14 1.09 -33.29
C ALA A 290 -25.94 0.96 -31.77
N ARG A 291 -27.03 1.14 -30.99
CA ARG A 291 -27.04 0.89 -29.53
C ARG A 291 -26.88 -0.59 -29.20
N GLY A 292 -27.49 -1.49 -29.99
CA GLY A 292 -27.34 -2.94 -29.84
C GLY A 292 -25.90 -3.41 -30.07
N ARG A 293 -25.20 -2.84 -31.05
CA ARG A 293 -23.78 -3.11 -31.31
C ARG A 293 -22.89 -2.65 -30.15
N LEU A 294 -23.12 -1.45 -29.62
CA LEU A 294 -22.40 -0.94 -28.43
C LEU A 294 -22.63 -1.84 -27.21
N ALA A 295 -23.90 -2.19 -26.93
CA ALA A 295 -24.26 -3.02 -25.80
C ALA A 295 -23.68 -4.44 -25.91
N LEU A 296 -23.57 -4.99 -27.13
CA LEU A 296 -22.91 -6.27 -27.37
C LEU A 296 -21.43 -6.23 -26.99
N VAL A 297 -20.69 -5.23 -27.48
CA VAL A 297 -19.25 -5.09 -27.16
C VAL A 297 -19.03 -4.87 -25.67
N LEU A 298 -19.84 -4.01 -25.04
CA LEU A 298 -19.74 -3.77 -23.60
C LEU A 298 -20.06 -5.03 -22.79
N ALA A 299 -21.02 -5.84 -23.22
CA ALA A 299 -21.32 -7.11 -22.57
C ALA A 299 -20.17 -8.13 -22.73
N GLU A 300 -19.53 -8.20 -23.89
CA GLU A 300 -18.35 -9.04 -24.12
C GLU A 300 -17.15 -8.57 -23.29
N SER A 301 -16.89 -7.25 -23.25
CA SER A 301 -15.86 -6.66 -22.41
C SER A 301 -16.12 -6.87 -20.92
N ALA A 302 -17.37 -6.77 -20.47
CA ALA A 302 -17.76 -7.07 -19.10
C ALA A 302 -17.50 -8.54 -18.74
N LEU A 303 -17.91 -9.47 -19.62
CA LEU A 303 -17.71 -10.90 -19.40
C LEU A 303 -16.22 -11.25 -19.32
N LEU A 304 -15.42 -10.77 -20.27
CA LEU A 304 -13.97 -10.93 -20.26
C LEU A 304 -13.33 -10.28 -19.02
N GLY A 305 -13.80 -9.10 -18.64
CA GLY A 305 -13.38 -8.38 -17.45
C GLY A 305 -13.65 -9.17 -16.17
N ILE A 306 -14.84 -9.73 -16.01
CA ILE A 306 -15.23 -10.52 -14.83
C ILE A 306 -14.40 -11.80 -14.74
N VAL A 307 -14.36 -12.58 -15.83
CA VAL A 307 -13.62 -13.86 -15.84
C VAL A 307 -12.12 -13.61 -15.67
N GLY A 308 -11.56 -12.63 -16.40
CA GLY A 308 -10.15 -12.28 -16.29
C GLY A 308 -9.79 -11.73 -14.91
N SER A 309 -10.65 -10.93 -14.28
CA SER A 309 -10.40 -10.42 -12.93
C SER A 309 -10.47 -11.52 -11.88
N ALA A 310 -11.42 -12.46 -11.98
CA ALA A 310 -11.50 -13.61 -11.07
C ALA A 310 -10.24 -14.49 -11.17
N LEU A 311 -9.83 -14.83 -12.40
CA LEU A 311 -8.58 -15.56 -12.63
C LEU A 311 -7.36 -14.76 -12.18
N GLY A 312 -7.36 -13.44 -12.41
CA GLY A 312 -6.29 -12.54 -12.02
C GLY A 312 -6.13 -12.45 -10.51
N LEU A 313 -7.22 -12.36 -9.75
CA LEU A 313 -7.17 -12.39 -8.29
C LEU A 313 -6.59 -13.71 -7.78
N ALA A 314 -7.04 -14.85 -8.33
CA ALA A 314 -6.53 -16.17 -7.96
C ALA A 314 -5.04 -16.36 -8.33
N LEU A 315 -4.62 -15.85 -9.48
CA LEU A 315 -3.22 -15.87 -9.89
C LEU A 315 -2.39 -14.92 -9.02
N GLY A 316 -2.92 -13.75 -8.68
CA GLY A 316 -2.27 -12.74 -7.84
C GLY A 316 -2.04 -13.24 -6.42
N THR A 317 -3.01 -13.93 -5.82
CA THR A 317 -2.83 -14.60 -4.51
C THR A 317 -1.78 -15.70 -4.59
N ALA A 318 -1.80 -16.53 -5.64
CA ALA A 318 -0.84 -17.60 -5.82
C ALA A 318 0.59 -17.05 -5.99
N LEU A 319 0.75 -15.98 -6.78
CA LEU A 319 2.03 -15.29 -6.96
C LEU A 319 2.52 -14.65 -5.68
N ALA A 320 1.64 -13.98 -4.91
CA ALA A 320 2.01 -13.42 -3.62
C ALA A 320 2.44 -14.50 -2.62
N ALA A 321 1.69 -15.60 -2.53
CA ALA A 321 2.04 -16.73 -1.67
C ALA A 321 3.36 -17.37 -2.06
N LEU A 322 3.61 -17.55 -3.38
CA LEU A 322 4.87 -18.09 -3.88
C LEU A 322 6.03 -17.13 -3.60
N ALA A 323 5.84 -15.83 -3.85
CA ALA A 323 6.84 -14.81 -3.58
C ALA A 323 7.19 -14.78 -2.08
N LEU A 324 6.20 -14.80 -1.19
CA LEU A 324 6.45 -14.86 0.25
C LEU A 324 7.18 -16.15 0.64
N ARG A 325 6.84 -17.31 0.08
CA ARG A 325 7.55 -18.58 0.36
C ARG A 325 9.00 -18.58 -0.12
N LEU A 326 9.25 -18.05 -1.32
CA LEU A 326 10.59 -18.06 -1.93
C LEU A 326 11.49 -16.96 -1.37
N LEU A 327 10.95 -15.77 -1.11
CA LEU A 327 11.74 -14.62 -0.65
C LEU A 327 11.84 -14.58 0.88
N ALA A 328 10.85 -15.06 1.64
CA ALA A 328 10.91 -15.04 3.11
C ALA A 328 11.66 -16.21 3.74
N GLY A 329 12.05 -17.21 2.96
CA GLY A 329 13.01 -18.24 3.42
C GLY A 329 14.36 -17.65 3.86
N ASP A 330 14.67 -16.42 3.47
CA ASP A 330 15.97 -15.77 3.74
C ASP A 330 15.86 -14.29 4.20
N LEU A 331 14.64 -13.78 4.44
CA LEU A 331 14.47 -12.41 4.97
C LEU A 331 15.05 -12.24 6.38
N GLY A 332 15.31 -13.35 7.08
CA GLY A 332 16.02 -13.39 8.34
C GLY A 332 17.50 -13.77 8.24
N GLY A 333 18.09 -13.99 7.06
CA GLY A 333 19.51 -14.38 6.93
C GLY A 333 19.92 -15.59 7.79
N GLY A 334 18.99 -16.53 8.03
CA GLY A 334 19.19 -17.66 8.95
C GLY A 334 19.03 -17.37 10.45
N TYR A 335 18.73 -16.13 10.88
CA TYR A 335 18.51 -15.77 12.30
C TYR A 335 17.16 -16.22 12.87
N PHE A 336 16.14 -16.46 12.03
CA PHE A 336 14.76 -16.72 12.49
C PHE A 336 14.15 -17.97 11.83
N PRO A 337 14.52 -19.20 12.25
CA PRO A 337 13.86 -20.41 11.79
C PRO A 337 12.45 -20.51 12.39
N GLY A 338 11.41 -20.48 11.54
CA GLY A 338 10.03 -20.87 11.92
C GLY A 338 8.93 -19.82 11.78
N VAL A 339 9.23 -18.57 11.42
CA VAL A 339 8.22 -17.54 11.13
C VAL A 339 7.96 -17.50 9.63
N ALA A 340 7.08 -18.37 9.14
CA ALA A 340 6.65 -18.35 7.74
C ALA A 340 5.58 -17.27 7.54
N PRO A 341 5.71 -16.37 6.55
CA PRO A 341 4.71 -15.35 6.32
C PRO A 341 3.32 -15.92 6.07
N SER A 342 2.33 -15.38 6.76
CA SER A 342 0.94 -15.76 6.53
C SER A 342 0.30 -14.80 5.52
N LEU A 343 -0.24 -15.34 4.44
CA LEU A 343 -0.90 -14.55 3.40
C LEU A 343 -2.15 -13.88 3.99
N GLN A 344 -2.11 -12.56 4.20
CA GLN A 344 -3.27 -11.81 4.68
C GLN A 344 -4.19 -11.48 3.50
N PHE A 345 -5.14 -12.35 3.22
CA PHE A 345 -6.15 -12.11 2.20
C PHE A 345 -7.18 -11.08 2.67
N SER A 346 -7.15 -9.88 2.09
CA SER A 346 -8.19 -8.87 2.30
C SER A 346 -9.29 -8.98 1.25
N ALA A 347 -10.49 -9.40 1.69
CA ALA A 347 -11.68 -9.46 0.82
C ALA A 347 -12.04 -8.09 0.24
N GLY A 348 -11.82 -7.01 1.00
CA GLY A 348 -12.04 -5.63 0.54
C GLY A 348 -11.09 -5.24 -0.60
N ALA A 349 -9.80 -5.57 -0.47
CA ALA A 349 -8.83 -5.34 -1.54
C ALA A 349 -9.18 -6.18 -2.79
N ALA A 350 -9.51 -7.47 -2.62
CA ALA A 350 -9.90 -8.31 -3.75
C ALA A 350 -11.09 -7.73 -4.53
N TRP A 351 -12.10 -7.20 -3.83
CA TRP A 351 -13.23 -6.50 -4.46
C TRP A 351 -12.81 -5.25 -5.24
N VAL A 352 -11.97 -4.40 -4.66
CA VAL A 352 -11.51 -3.16 -5.30
C VAL A 352 -10.70 -3.45 -6.56
N TYR A 353 -9.71 -4.34 -6.47
CA TYR A 353 -8.85 -4.69 -7.62
C TYR A 353 -9.60 -5.48 -8.69
N GLY A 354 -10.53 -6.35 -8.29
CA GLY A 354 -11.43 -7.04 -9.21
C GLY A 354 -12.34 -6.07 -9.98
N LEU A 355 -12.94 -5.09 -9.28
CA LEU A 355 -13.78 -4.07 -9.89
C LEU A 355 -12.96 -3.19 -10.86
N LEU A 356 -11.74 -2.80 -10.47
CA LEU A 356 -10.82 -2.05 -11.32
C LEU A 356 -10.49 -2.81 -12.62
N GLY A 357 -10.27 -4.12 -12.56
CA GLY A 357 -10.07 -4.95 -13.74
C GLY A 357 -11.26 -4.95 -14.71
N VAL A 358 -12.48 -5.08 -14.17
CA VAL A 358 -13.73 -5.00 -14.95
C VAL A 358 -13.89 -3.61 -15.57
N MET A 359 -13.64 -2.55 -14.81
CA MET A 359 -13.73 -1.17 -15.28
C MET A 359 -12.72 -0.87 -16.39
N ALA A 360 -11.47 -1.31 -16.23
CA ALA A 360 -10.44 -1.20 -17.27
C ALA A 360 -10.88 -1.93 -18.56
N ALA A 361 -11.51 -3.10 -18.43
CA ALA A 361 -12.01 -3.84 -19.58
C ALA A 361 -13.16 -3.13 -20.31
N LEU A 362 -14.10 -2.58 -19.56
CA LEU A 362 -15.20 -1.78 -20.10
C LEU A 362 -14.70 -0.52 -20.81
N ILE A 363 -13.78 0.21 -20.20
CA ILE A 363 -13.19 1.44 -20.79
C ILE A 363 -12.43 1.10 -22.08
N GLY A 364 -11.66 0.01 -22.10
CA GLY A 364 -10.97 -0.48 -23.28
C GLY A 364 -11.91 -0.88 -24.43
N GLY A 365 -13.07 -1.45 -24.12
CA GLY A 365 -14.09 -1.76 -25.11
C GLY A 365 -14.92 -0.55 -25.57
N TRP A 366 -15.10 0.44 -24.71
CA TRP A 366 -16.05 1.53 -24.94
C TRP A 366 -15.65 2.48 -26.07
N LEU A 367 -14.39 2.93 -26.10
CA LEU A 367 -13.89 3.84 -27.15
C LEU A 367 -14.07 3.27 -28.57
N PRO A 368 -13.56 2.05 -28.89
CA PRO A 368 -13.75 1.46 -30.22
C PRO A 368 -15.21 1.07 -30.49
N ALA A 369 -15.98 0.67 -29.48
CA ALA A 369 -17.41 0.39 -29.66
C ALA A 369 -18.20 1.65 -30.05
N ARG A 370 -17.88 2.80 -29.44
CA ARG A 370 -18.47 4.09 -29.78
C ARG A 370 -18.05 4.56 -31.17
N ALA A 371 -16.81 4.28 -31.59
CA ALA A 371 -16.38 4.50 -32.97
C ALA A 371 -17.17 3.63 -33.96
N ALA A 372 -17.35 2.33 -33.65
CA ALA A 372 -18.15 1.41 -34.46
C ALA A 372 -19.64 1.81 -34.55
N GLN A 373 -20.19 2.45 -33.51
CA GLN A 373 -21.55 2.98 -33.49
C GLN A 373 -21.75 4.10 -34.54
N ARG A 374 -20.74 4.95 -34.74
CA ARG A 374 -20.81 6.15 -35.58
C ARG A 374 -20.52 5.88 -37.06
N LEU A 375 -19.97 4.71 -37.40
CA LEU A 375 -19.64 4.35 -38.78
C LEU A 375 -20.89 3.90 -39.55
N ALA A 376 -21.02 4.41 -40.78
CA ALA A 376 -21.99 3.92 -41.74
C ALA A 376 -21.63 2.48 -42.14
N PRO A 377 -22.50 1.47 -41.87
CA PRO A 377 -22.18 0.06 -42.10
C PRO A 377 -21.76 -0.27 -43.54
N ALA A 378 -22.36 0.41 -44.52
CA ALA A 378 -22.05 0.27 -45.94
C ALA A 378 -20.64 0.79 -46.31
N GLN A 379 -20.16 1.85 -45.65
CA GLN A 379 -18.81 2.37 -45.87
C GLN A 379 -17.76 1.45 -45.23
N ALA A 380 -18.03 0.93 -44.03
CA ALA A 380 -17.15 0.00 -43.33
C ALA A 380 -16.93 -1.32 -44.12
N LEU A 381 -17.97 -1.84 -44.79
CA LEU A 381 -17.87 -3.04 -45.64
C LEU A 381 -17.08 -2.82 -46.93
N LYS A 382 -17.15 -1.62 -47.52
CA LYS A 382 -16.34 -1.25 -48.69
C LYS A 382 -14.90 -0.90 -48.34
N GLY A 383 -14.51 -0.93 -47.05
CA GLY A 383 -13.22 -0.40 -46.59
C GLY A 383 -13.07 1.11 -46.77
N LEU A 384 -14.17 1.81 -47.07
CA LEU A 384 -14.26 3.26 -47.31
C LEU A 384 -14.70 4.03 -46.06
N GLY A 385 -15.02 3.33 -44.97
CA GLY A 385 -15.45 3.91 -43.68
C GLY A 385 -14.39 4.78 -43.02
N ASP A 386 -13.15 4.71 -43.50
CA ASP A 386 -12.01 5.50 -43.02
C ASP A 386 -11.98 6.93 -43.60
N ALA A 387 -12.87 7.29 -44.55
CA ALA A 387 -12.89 8.60 -45.20
C ALA A 387 -13.55 9.72 -44.36
N ALA A 388 -14.33 9.39 -43.34
CA ALA A 388 -14.87 10.39 -42.42
C ALA A 388 -13.82 10.70 -41.34
N SER A 389 -12.86 11.53 -41.72
CA SER A 389 -11.91 12.15 -40.81
C SER A 389 -12.68 12.81 -39.67
N ALA A 390 -12.72 12.20 -38.48
CA ALA A 390 -12.89 12.99 -37.27
C ALA A 390 -11.79 14.07 -37.33
N PRO A 391 -12.06 15.34 -37.02
CA PRO A 391 -11.03 16.35 -36.99
C PRO A 391 -9.97 15.83 -36.03
N SER A 392 -8.82 15.42 -36.57
CA SER A 392 -7.73 14.95 -35.75
C SER A 392 -7.32 16.19 -34.97
N ALA A 393 -7.62 16.21 -33.68
CA ALA A 393 -7.06 17.21 -32.79
C ALA A 393 -5.57 16.87 -32.70
N HIS A 394 -4.82 17.22 -33.74
CA HIS A 394 -3.37 17.01 -33.85
C HIS A 394 -2.64 17.74 -32.72
N TRP A 395 -3.31 18.72 -32.11
CA TRP A 395 -2.89 19.42 -30.90
C TRP A 395 -3.15 18.66 -29.60
N LEU A 396 -4.06 17.69 -29.57
CA LEU A 396 -4.44 16.98 -28.33
C LEU A 396 -3.31 16.12 -27.78
N GLY A 397 -2.53 15.47 -28.65
CA GLY A 397 -1.33 14.71 -28.25
C GLY A 397 -0.28 15.60 -27.60
N PRO A 398 0.21 16.66 -28.29
CA PRO A 398 1.16 17.62 -27.73
C PRO A 398 0.68 18.29 -26.45
N VAL A 399 -0.59 18.71 -26.39
CA VAL A 399 -1.17 19.34 -25.19
C VAL A 399 -1.18 18.36 -24.01
N LEU A 400 -1.54 17.10 -24.23
CA LEU A 400 -1.48 16.07 -23.18
C LEU A 400 -0.05 15.79 -22.73
N LEU A 401 0.93 15.79 -23.64
CA LEU A 401 2.33 15.61 -23.26
C LEU A 401 2.83 16.77 -22.38
N VAL A 402 2.55 18.02 -22.78
CA VAL A 402 2.92 19.21 -22.00
C VAL A 402 2.20 19.22 -20.65
N ALA A 403 0.90 18.93 -20.62
CA ALA A 403 0.13 18.81 -19.39
C ALA A 403 0.68 17.70 -18.48
N GLY A 404 1.09 16.56 -19.04
CA GLY A 404 1.70 15.47 -18.30
C GLY A 404 3.02 15.88 -17.64
N VAL A 405 3.89 16.59 -18.37
CA VAL A 405 5.14 17.13 -17.80
C VAL A 405 4.85 18.14 -16.69
N LEU A 406 3.90 19.05 -16.88
CA LEU A 406 3.51 20.03 -15.86
C LEU A 406 2.91 19.35 -14.61
N LEU A 407 2.11 18.30 -14.80
CA LEU A 407 1.54 17.50 -13.72
C LEU A 407 2.60 16.73 -12.93
N ALA A 408 3.69 16.30 -13.58
CA ALA A 408 4.81 15.64 -12.92
C ALA A 408 5.60 16.58 -11.98
N LEU A 409 5.47 17.90 -12.14
CA LEU A 409 6.15 18.91 -11.32
C LEU A 409 5.34 19.34 -10.09
N LEU A 410 4.07 18.92 -9.99
CA LEU A 410 3.20 19.30 -8.88
C LEU A 410 3.52 18.48 -7.62
N PRO A 411 3.54 19.12 -6.43
CA PRO A 411 3.82 18.41 -5.18
C PRO A 411 2.68 17.44 -4.81
N PRO A 412 2.96 16.42 -3.98
CA PRO A 412 1.95 15.48 -3.49
C PRO A 412 0.82 16.19 -2.74
N VAL A 413 -0.42 15.75 -2.93
CA VAL A 413 -1.59 16.26 -2.21
C VAL A 413 -2.00 15.21 -1.18
N ALA A 414 -2.04 15.58 0.10
CA ALA A 414 -2.34 14.66 1.20
C ALA A 414 -1.44 13.39 1.20
N GLU A 415 -0.14 13.55 0.93
CA GLU A 415 0.87 12.46 0.85
C GLU A 415 0.64 11.46 -0.30
N ILE A 416 -0.32 11.71 -1.20
CA ILE A 416 -0.58 10.87 -2.37
C ILE A 416 -0.16 11.67 -3.62
N PRO A 417 0.74 11.15 -4.47
CA PRO A 417 1.19 11.84 -5.68
C PRO A 417 0.15 11.73 -6.80
N LEU A 418 -1.06 12.25 -6.57
CA LEU A 418 -2.19 12.17 -7.49
C LEU A 418 -1.86 12.76 -8.87
N ALA A 419 -1.13 13.87 -8.87
CA ALA A 419 -0.68 14.56 -10.07
C ALA A 419 0.27 13.69 -10.89
N ALA A 420 1.14 12.90 -10.26
CA ALA A 420 2.02 11.97 -10.96
C ALA A 420 1.22 10.90 -11.71
N TYR A 421 0.12 10.38 -11.14
CA TYR A 421 -0.71 9.38 -11.82
C TYR A 421 -1.44 9.96 -13.04
N LEU A 422 -1.99 11.17 -12.89
CA LEU A 422 -2.56 11.91 -14.02
C LEU A 422 -1.48 12.21 -15.07
N ALA A 423 -0.25 12.52 -14.66
CA ALA A 423 0.87 12.72 -15.57
C ALA A 423 1.17 11.46 -16.39
N VAL A 424 1.27 10.28 -15.78
CA VAL A 424 1.50 9.02 -16.51
C VAL A 424 0.39 8.77 -17.53
N ALA A 425 -0.87 8.98 -17.14
CA ALA A 425 -2.00 8.86 -18.07
C ALA A 425 -1.89 9.84 -19.24
N CYS A 426 -1.65 11.13 -18.96
CA CYS A 426 -1.46 12.16 -19.97
C CYS A 426 -0.29 11.85 -20.91
N LEU A 427 0.84 11.35 -20.39
CA LEU A 427 2.01 10.98 -21.19
C LEU A 427 1.73 9.78 -22.10
N LEU A 428 1.09 8.72 -21.58
CA LEU A 428 0.75 7.54 -22.39
C LEU A 428 -0.30 7.85 -23.46
N PHE A 429 -1.41 8.48 -23.08
CA PHE A 429 -2.46 8.85 -24.03
C PHE A 429 -1.97 9.91 -25.03
N GLY A 430 -1.17 10.87 -24.57
CA GLY A 430 -0.52 11.86 -25.42
C GLY A 430 0.43 11.23 -26.43
N GLY A 431 1.26 10.27 -25.98
CA GLY A 431 2.15 9.49 -26.84
C GLY A 431 1.41 8.72 -27.92
N ILE A 432 0.35 7.98 -27.55
CA ILE A 432 -0.50 7.26 -28.51
C ILE A 432 -1.16 8.24 -29.50
N ALA A 433 -1.68 9.36 -29.01
CA ALA A 433 -2.32 10.39 -29.85
C ALA A 433 -1.35 11.06 -30.83
N CYS A 434 -0.04 11.05 -30.54
CA CYS A 434 1.01 11.56 -31.42
C CYS A 434 1.43 10.54 -32.52
N VAL A 435 1.14 9.25 -32.36
CA VAL A 435 1.54 8.21 -33.34
C VAL A 435 1.06 8.50 -34.77
N PRO A 436 -0.22 8.87 -35.04
CA PRO A 436 -0.67 9.18 -36.40
C PRO A 436 0.13 10.33 -37.04
N ALA A 437 0.44 11.37 -36.26
CA ALA A 437 1.22 12.52 -36.72
C ALA A 437 2.68 12.14 -36.97
N GLY A 438 3.28 11.36 -36.08
CA GLY A 438 4.64 10.84 -36.21
C GLY A 438 4.81 9.97 -37.45
N VAL A 439 3.90 9.00 -37.65
CA VAL A 439 3.87 8.16 -38.87
C VAL A 439 3.70 9.02 -40.12
N GLY A 440 2.84 10.04 -40.06
CA GLY A 440 2.64 10.98 -41.17
C GLY A 440 3.90 11.79 -41.52
N LEU A 441 4.64 12.28 -40.52
CA LEU A 441 5.91 12.99 -40.71
C LEU A 441 7.00 12.07 -41.27
N LEU A 442 7.12 10.86 -40.74
CA LEU A 442 8.11 9.86 -41.16
C LEU A 442 7.88 9.44 -42.62
N LEU A 443 6.62 9.19 -43.00
CA LEU A 443 6.23 8.87 -44.38
C LEU A 443 6.39 10.04 -45.36
N ARG A 444 6.29 11.29 -44.89
CA ARG A 444 6.59 12.49 -45.69
C ARG A 444 8.09 12.64 -45.95
N GLY A 445 8.94 12.29 -44.99
CA GLY A 445 10.40 12.38 -45.12
C GLY A 445 11.04 11.29 -46.00
N LEU A 446 10.35 10.17 -46.22
CA LEU A 446 10.84 9.10 -47.09
C LEU A 446 10.85 9.53 -48.57
N GLN A 447 12.03 9.49 -49.21
CA GLN A 447 12.13 9.69 -50.65
C GLN A 447 11.49 8.51 -51.39
N PRO A 448 10.82 8.73 -52.55
CA PRO A 448 10.22 7.65 -53.32
C PRO A 448 11.33 6.69 -53.81
N PRO A 449 11.28 5.40 -53.45
CA PRO A 449 12.31 4.45 -53.84
C PRO A 449 12.26 4.16 -55.34
N ARG A 450 13.41 3.86 -55.94
CA ARG A 450 13.54 3.59 -57.39
C ARG A 450 12.94 2.24 -57.83
N HIS A 451 12.77 1.29 -56.92
CA HIS A 451 12.24 -0.05 -57.20
C HIS A 451 10.71 -0.04 -57.12
N ALA A 452 10.04 -0.58 -58.16
CA ALA A 452 8.57 -0.56 -58.29
C ALA A 452 7.83 -1.16 -57.08
N LEU A 453 8.29 -2.30 -56.55
CA LEU A 453 7.67 -2.95 -55.38
C LEU A 453 7.78 -2.09 -54.11
N ALA A 454 8.94 -1.47 -53.88
CA ALA A 454 9.15 -0.59 -52.75
C ALA A 454 8.32 0.71 -52.88
N LEU A 455 8.18 1.22 -54.09
CA LEU A 455 7.38 2.41 -54.37
C LEU A 455 5.90 2.15 -54.09
N LEU A 456 5.37 1.02 -54.55
CA LEU A 456 4.00 0.59 -54.25
C LEU A 456 3.76 0.41 -52.75
N ALA A 457 4.72 -0.15 -52.01
CA ALA A 457 4.62 -0.30 -50.57
C ALA A 457 4.59 1.05 -49.83
N VAL A 458 5.47 1.99 -50.20
CA VAL A 458 5.53 3.34 -49.61
C VAL A 458 4.27 4.14 -49.95
N GLU A 459 3.81 4.11 -51.19
CA GLU A 459 2.61 4.83 -51.60
C GLU A 459 1.33 4.25 -50.99
N ARG A 460 1.26 2.92 -50.82
CA ARG A 460 0.17 2.30 -50.06
C ARG A 460 0.18 2.73 -48.59
N ALA A 461 1.34 2.82 -47.95
CA ALA A 461 1.45 3.33 -46.58
C ALA A 461 1.05 4.81 -46.47
N ARG A 462 1.37 5.64 -47.48
CA ARG A 462 0.98 7.06 -47.56
C ARG A 462 -0.51 7.29 -47.78
N HIS A 463 -1.19 6.40 -48.51
CA HIS A 463 -2.62 6.52 -48.81
C HIS A 463 -3.50 5.77 -47.78
N GLN A 464 -3.02 4.68 -47.20
CA GLN A 464 -3.68 3.91 -46.12
C GLN A 464 -3.04 4.17 -44.76
N ARG A 465 -2.84 5.46 -44.40
CA ARG A 465 -2.13 5.87 -43.16
C ARG A 465 -2.76 5.29 -41.90
N HIS A 466 -4.08 5.07 -41.90
CA HIS A 466 -4.81 4.57 -40.75
C HIS A 466 -4.40 3.12 -40.36
N THR A 467 -4.24 2.24 -41.34
CA THR A 467 -3.80 0.85 -41.11
C THR A 467 -2.38 0.79 -40.56
N ALA A 468 -1.47 1.61 -41.11
CA ALA A 468 -0.11 1.75 -40.60
C ALA A 468 -0.11 2.32 -39.17
N THR A 469 -0.97 3.30 -38.90
CA THR A 469 -1.11 3.92 -37.58
C THR A 469 -1.58 2.92 -36.53
N ILE A 470 -2.60 2.09 -36.81
CA ILE A 470 -3.10 1.08 -35.86
C ILE A 470 -2.01 0.06 -35.51
N ALA A 471 -1.27 -0.41 -36.51
CA ALA A 471 -0.17 -1.37 -36.29
C ALA A 471 0.96 -0.75 -35.46
N VAL A 472 1.41 0.46 -35.82
CA VAL A 472 2.47 1.18 -35.10
C VAL A 472 2.03 1.57 -33.70
N ALA A 473 0.78 2.01 -33.50
CA ALA A 473 0.27 2.37 -32.18
C ALA A 473 0.28 1.20 -31.20
N GLY A 474 -0.04 -0.02 -31.67
CA GLY A 474 0.04 -1.22 -30.85
C GLY A 474 1.48 -1.55 -30.43
N VAL A 475 2.43 -1.45 -31.37
CA VAL A 475 3.86 -1.69 -31.09
C VAL A 475 4.42 -0.63 -30.15
N VAL A 476 4.14 0.65 -30.41
CA VAL A 476 4.57 1.78 -29.56
C VAL A 476 3.98 1.63 -28.16
N ALA A 477 2.68 1.39 -28.02
CA ALA A 477 2.05 1.19 -26.72
C ALA A 477 2.68 0.03 -25.94
N SER A 478 2.93 -1.11 -26.60
CA SER A 478 3.58 -2.27 -25.98
C SER A 478 5.02 -1.98 -25.56
N LEU A 479 5.82 -1.36 -26.42
CA LEU A 479 7.23 -1.04 -26.14
C LEU A 479 7.35 0.03 -25.06
N SER A 480 6.55 1.09 -25.15
CA SER A 480 6.51 2.16 -24.14
C SER A 480 6.13 1.61 -22.77
N LEU A 481 5.17 0.69 -22.69
CA LEU A 481 4.79 0.06 -21.43
C LEU A 481 5.91 -0.82 -20.86
N ALA A 482 6.56 -1.61 -21.70
CA ALA A 482 7.70 -2.44 -21.28
C ALA A 482 8.85 -1.57 -20.73
N VAL A 483 9.22 -0.52 -21.46
CA VAL A 483 10.26 0.44 -21.03
C VAL A 483 9.84 1.13 -19.73
N ALA A 484 8.60 1.60 -19.61
CA ALA A 484 8.10 2.25 -18.40
C ALA A 484 8.19 1.31 -17.18
N LEU A 485 7.78 0.04 -17.34
CA LEU A 485 7.87 -0.96 -16.27
C LEU A 485 9.32 -1.22 -15.86
N THR A 486 10.23 -1.38 -16.83
CA THR A 486 11.66 -1.62 -16.56
C THR A 486 12.31 -0.43 -15.84
N VAL A 487 12.08 0.80 -16.33
CA VAL A 487 12.59 2.03 -15.70
C VAL A 487 12.06 2.13 -14.27
N MET A 488 10.76 1.92 -14.06
CA MET A 488 10.15 1.95 -12.73
C MET A 488 10.81 0.95 -11.77
N VAL A 489 10.95 -0.33 -12.17
CA VAL A 489 11.56 -1.37 -11.32
C VAL A 489 13.02 -1.04 -11.02
N SER A 490 13.78 -0.55 -12.01
CA SER A 490 15.18 -0.19 -11.82
C SER A 490 15.35 1.01 -10.90
N SER A 491 14.61 2.10 -11.13
CA SER A 491 14.68 3.31 -10.30
C SER A 491 14.28 3.03 -8.85
N PHE A 492 13.32 2.14 -8.62
CA PHE A 492 12.98 1.70 -7.27
C PHE A 492 14.13 0.94 -6.61
N ARG A 493 14.69 -0.07 -7.30
CA ARG A 493 15.81 -0.86 -6.77
C ARG A 493 16.96 0.06 -6.36
N GLU A 494 17.30 1.01 -7.23
CA GLU A 494 18.38 1.97 -7.00
C GLU A 494 18.08 2.92 -5.83
N SER A 495 16.86 3.44 -5.74
CA SER A 495 16.43 4.29 -4.61
C SER A 495 16.49 3.53 -3.27
N MET A 496 16.10 2.25 -3.27
CA MET A 496 16.18 1.39 -2.08
C MET A 496 17.62 1.11 -1.68
N THR A 497 18.50 0.82 -2.64
CA THR A 497 19.93 0.61 -2.36
C THR A 497 20.56 1.86 -1.77
N GLN A 498 20.36 3.03 -2.40
CA GLN A 498 20.88 4.31 -1.89
C GLN A 498 20.35 4.63 -0.48
N TRP A 499 19.08 4.32 -0.21
CA TRP A 499 18.52 4.49 1.13
C TRP A 499 19.18 3.56 2.14
N LEU A 500 19.34 2.27 1.81
CA LEU A 500 20.02 1.30 2.68
C LEU A 500 21.44 1.75 3.02
N ASP A 501 22.20 2.23 2.02
CA ASP A 501 23.56 2.75 2.21
C ASP A 501 23.59 3.97 3.15
N SER A 502 22.55 4.82 3.12
CA SER A 502 22.46 6.00 3.97
C SER A 502 22.05 5.70 5.42
N VAL A 503 21.23 4.66 5.64
CA VAL A 503 20.72 4.28 6.97
C VAL A 503 21.65 3.30 7.67
N LEU A 504 22.33 2.46 6.91
CA LEU A 504 23.35 1.51 7.40
C LEU A 504 24.72 1.89 6.81
N PRO A 505 25.29 3.05 7.18
CA PRO A 505 26.67 3.32 6.81
C PRO A 505 27.56 2.26 7.45
N ALA A 506 28.19 1.44 6.61
CA ALA A 506 29.15 0.41 7.02
C ALA A 506 30.40 1.02 7.67
#